data_AF-A0AAD4S7N2-F1
#
_entry.id   AF-A0AAD4S7N2-F1
#
_cell.length_a   1.000
_cell.length_b   1.000
_cell.length_c   1.000
_cell.angle_alpha   90.00
_cell.angle_beta   90.00
_cell.angle_gamma   90.00
#
_symmetry.space_group_name_H-M   'P 1'
#
loop_
_entity.id
_entity.type
_entity.pdbx_description
1 polymer ?
#
loop_
_entity_poly.entity_id
_entity_poly.type
_entity_poly.pdbx_seq_one_letter_code
_entity_poly.pdbx_strand_id
1 'polypeptide(L)'
;MLELDVANDRPGCTALHDICAKRNQKLTRIPKELMHDVPTPLLYSLEGMPDLDWKKLLKLQSKDGSFLFSPSSTAFALMQTKDEKCFEYLQTVVKRFDGGGKSTLRIMLYEY
;
A
#
# COMPACT_ATOMS: atom_id res chain seq x y z
N MET A 1 -7.64 -6.90 -17.96
CA MET A 1 -6.46 -6.02 -17.85
C MET A 1 -6.83 -4.72 -18.54
N LEU A 2 -6.63 -3.56 -17.90
CA LEU A 2 -6.93 -2.27 -18.55
C LEU A 2 -5.87 -2.05 -19.65
N GLU A 3 -6.27 -2.04 -20.91
CA GLU A 3 -5.40 -1.74 -22.05
C GLU A 3 -5.19 -0.23 -22.13
N LEU A 4 -4.29 0.27 -21.27
CA LEU A 4 -3.82 1.64 -21.34
C LEU A 4 -2.69 1.70 -22.37
N ASP A 5 -2.84 2.57 -23.38
CA ASP A 5 -1.80 2.86 -24.37
C ASP A 5 -0.66 3.65 -23.72
N VAL A 6 0.14 2.94 -22.92
CA VAL A 6 1.34 3.45 -22.27
C VAL A 6 2.53 2.94 -23.06
N ALA A 7 3.53 3.79 -23.24
CA ALA A 7 4.75 3.57 -24.01
C ALA A 7 5.68 2.44 -23.51
N ASN A 8 5.18 1.44 -22.77
CA ASN A 8 5.95 0.37 -22.15
C ASN A 8 6.80 -0.41 -23.16
N ASP A 9 6.34 -0.56 -24.40
CA ASP A 9 6.99 -1.36 -25.43
C ASP A 9 7.76 -0.54 -26.47
N ARG A 10 7.93 0.79 -26.26
CA ARG A 10 8.70 1.61 -27.21
C ARG A 10 10.19 1.26 -27.11
N PRO A 11 10.86 0.88 -28.22
CA PRO A 11 12.30 0.67 -28.23
C PRO A 11 12.99 1.98 -27.81
N GLY A 12 13.77 1.92 -26.73
CA GLY A 12 14.43 3.08 -26.11
C GLY A 12 13.94 3.44 -24.70
N CYS A 13 12.82 2.88 -24.22
CA CYS A 13 12.36 3.08 -22.84
C CYS A 13 12.98 2.05 -21.87
N THR A 14 14.33 2.03 -21.76
CA THR A 14 15.06 1.09 -20.89
C THR A 14 14.81 1.34 -19.41
N ALA A 15 14.49 2.58 -19.03
CA ALA A 15 14.27 2.96 -17.64
C ALA A 15 13.14 2.19 -16.95
N LEU A 16 12.03 1.91 -17.65
CA LEU A 16 10.91 1.15 -17.08
C LEU A 16 11.30 -0.31 -16.85
N HIS A 17 11.99 -0.92 -17.83
CA HIS A 17 12.51 -2.27 -17.69
C HIS A 17 13.49 -2.36 -16.51
N ASP A 18 14.40 -1.39 -16.37
CA ASP A 18 15.36 -1.34 -15.27
C ASP A 18 14.67 -1.17 -13.90
N ILE A 19 13.64 -0.33 -13.81
CA ILE A 19 12.84 -0.16 -12.59
C ILE A 19 12.11 -1.45 -12.24
N CYS A 20 11.51 -2.13 -13.22
CA CYS A 20 10.86 -3.42 -13.02
C CYS A 20 11.85 -4.51 -12.56
N ALA A 21 13.05 -4.55 -13.14
CA ALA A 21 14.12 -5.46 -12.73
C ALA A 21 14.56 -5.19 -11.27
N LYS A 22 14.78 -3.92 -10.91
CA LYS A 22 15.12 -3.51 -9.53
C LYS A 22 13.98 -3.84 -8.55
N ARG A 23 12.73 -3.66 -8.95
CA ARG A 23 11.56 -4.04 -8.15
C ARG A 23 11.56 -5.55 -7.89
N ASN A 24 11.75 -6.37 -8.92
CA ASN A 24 11.82 -7.83 -8.79
C ASN A 24 12.97 -8.25 -7.86
N GLN A 25 14.15 -7.66 -8.02
CA GLN A 25 15.30 -7.92 -7.16
C GLN A 25 15.05 -7.50 -5.69
N LYS A 26 14.28 -6.44 -5.45
CA LYS A 26 13.88 -6.03 -4.10
C LYS A 26 12.89 -7.04 -3.50
N LEU A 27 11.92 -7.51 -4.29
CA LEU A 27 10.91 -8.47 -3.85
C LEU A 27 11.52 -9.81 -3.40
N THR A 28 12.59 -10.28 -4.07
CA THR A 28 13.27 -11.52 -3.67
C THR A 28 14.03 -11.39 -2.33
N ARG A 29 14.30 -10.16 -1.87
CA ARG A 29 15.02 -9.89 -0.62
C ARG A 29 14.10 -9.61 0.57
N ILE A 30 12.80 -9.46 0.34
CA ILE A 30 11.84 -9.18 1.40
C ILE A 30 11.54 -10.48 2.17
N PRO A 31 11.77 -10.52 3.50
CA PRO A 31 11.40 -11.66 4.30
C PRO A 31 9.88 -11.68 4.50
N LYS A 32 9.15 -12.30 3.55
CA LYS A 32 7.69 -12.31 3.54
C LYS A 32 7.08 -12.88 4.82
N GLU A 33 7.62 -13.97 5.37
CA GLU A 33 7.10 -14.54 6.62
C GLU A 33 7.13 -13.53 7.77
N LEU A 34 8.27 -12.86 7.97
CA LEU A 34 8.43 -11.88 9.03
C LEU A 34 7.47 -10.69 8.87
N MET A 35 7.22 -10.26 7.63
CA MET A 35 6.29 -9.17 7.32
C MET A 35 4.85 -9.45 7.78
N HIS A 36 4.44 -10.72 7.85
CA HIS A 36 3.11 -11.11 8.28
C HIS A 36 2.99 -11.31 9.80
N ASP A 37 4.11 -11.44 10.50
CA ASP A 37 4.14 -11.76 11.93
C ASP A 37 4.42 -10.53 12.81
N VAL A 38 5.15 -9.53 12.30
CA VAL A 38 5.46 -8.30 13.04
C VAL A 38 5.20 -7.02 12.23
N PRO A 39 4.84 -5.89 12.88
CA PRO A 39 4.72 -4.62 12.18
C PRO A 39 6.06 -4.20 11.58
N THR A 40 6.09 -4.01 10.25
CA THR A 40 7.27 -3.52 9.53
C THR A 40 6.91 -2.31 8.67
N PRO A 41 7.89 -1.51 8.22
CA PRO A 41 7.63 -0.42 7.27
C PRO A 41 6.95 -0.87 5.97
N LEU A 42 6.99 -2.16 5.62
CA LEU A 42 6.35 -2.69 4.41
C LEU A 42 4.82 -2.60 4.45
N LEU A 43 4.22 -2.52 5.64
CA LEU A 43 2.78 -2.26 5.79
C LEU A 43 2.34 -0.93 5.15
N TYR A 44 3.27 0.00 4.92
CA TYR A 44 2.99 1.28 4.26
C TYR A 44 2.74 1.14 2.74
N SER A 45 3.16 0.03 2.12
CA SER A 45 3.18 -0.14 0.66
C SER A 45 2.67 -1.51 0.21
N LEU A 46 1.60 -2.01 0.84
CA LEU A 46 1.02 -3.33 0.53
C LEU A 46 0.48 -3.42 -0.90
N GLU A 47 0.06 -2.32 -1.49
CA GLU A 47 -0.44 -2.23 -2.87
C GLU A 47 0.60 -2.66 -3.92
N GLY A 48 1.89 -2.66 -3.58
CA GLY A 48 2.98 -3.07 -4.45
C GLY A 48 3.49 -4.50 -4.19
N MET A 49 2.88 -5.24 -3.26
CA MET A 49 3.38 -6.53 -2.78
C MET A 49 2.53 -7.70 -3.28
N PRO A 50 3.15 -8.73 -3.88
CA PRO A 50 2.44 -9.94 -4.27
C PRO A 50 2.36 -10.97 -3.12
N ASP A 51 1.34 -11.84 -3.19
CA ASP A 51 1.15 -13.01 -2.32
C ASP A 51 1.05 -12.66 -0.83
N LEU A 52 0.10 -11.80 -0.48
CA LEU A 52 -0.16 -11.37 0.88
C LEU A 52 -1.16 -12.29 1.60
N ASP A 53 -0.84 -12.70 2.82
CA ASP A 53 -1.77 -13.37 3.74
C ASP A 53 -2.52 -12.32 4.58
N TRP A 54 -3.69 -11.94 4.08
CA TRP A 54 -4.56 -10.95 4.71
C TRP A 54 -5.01 -11.35 6.13
N LYS A 55 -5.15 -12.65 6.41
CA LYS A 55 -5.57 -13.12 7.74
C LYS A 55 -4.51 -12.82 8.79
N LYS A 56 -3.23 -12.90 8.42
CA LYS A 56 -2.12 -12.47 9.28
C LYS A 56 -1.99 -10.95 9.31
N LEU A 57 -2.05 -10.28 8.16
CA LEU A 57 -1.86 -8.83 8.07
C LEU A 57 -2.91 -8.03 8.85
N LEU A 58 -4.17 -8.45 8.85
CA LEU A 58 -5.22 -7.76 9.60
C LEU A 58 -4.95 -7.73 11.12
N LYS A 59 -4.15 -8.67 11.64
CA LYS A 59 -3.71 -8.65 13.05
C LYS A 59 -2.69 -7.55 13.34
N LEU A 60 -2.03 -7.04 12.31
CA LEU A 60 -1.02 -5.97 12.37
C LEU A 60 -1.61 -4.59 12.05
N GLN A 61 -2.91 -4.50 11.84
CA GLN A 61 -3.62 -3.24 11.58
C GLN A 61 -3.45 -2.28 12.76
N SER A 62 -3.29 -0.99 12.46
CA SER A 62 -3.26 0.07 13.46
C SER A 62 -4.61 0.21 14.16
N LYS A 63 -4.60 0.81 15.36
CA LYS A 63 -5.83 1.05 16.14
C LYS A 63 -6.87 1.91 15.42
N ASP A 64 -6.42 2.80 14.53
CA ASP A 64 -7.27 3.68 13.72
C ASP A 64 -7.83 3.00 12.46
N GLY A 65 -7.58 1.70 12.26
CA GLY A 65 -8.00 0.95 11.09
C GLY A 65 -7.04 1.02 9.90
N SER A 66 -5.95 1.78 10.00
CA SER A 66 -4.99 1.92 8.91
C SER A 66 -3.94 0.81 8.86
N PHE A 67 -3.33 0.65 7.69
CA PHE A 67 -2.02 0.03 7.56
C PHE A 67 -0.94 1.12 7.56
N LEU A 68 -0.26 1.27 8.69
CA LEU A 68 0.82 2.23 8.92
C LEU A 68 0.49 3.67 8.49
N PHE A 69 -0.74 4.13 8.70
CA PHE A 69 -1.23 5.47 8.33
C PHE A 69 -1.20 5.78 6.82
N SER A 70 -1.12 4.74 5.97
CA SER A 70 -1.10 4.84 4.50
C SER A 70 -2.51 4.66 3.94
N PRO A 71 -3.11 5.67 3.28
CA PRO A 71 -4.40 5.51 2.61
C PRO A 71 -4.36 4.53 1.44
N SER A 72 -3.28 4.48 0.64
CA SER A 72 -3.18 3.55 -0.50
C SER A 72 -3.13 2.10 -0.04
N SER A 73 -2.27 1.82 0.94
CA SER A 73 -2.14 0.48 1.52
C SER A 73 -3.45 0.04 2.19
N THR A 74 -4.11 0.95 2.90
CA THR A 74 -5.41 0.66 3.56
C THR A 74 -6.54 0.47 2.54
N ALA A 75 -6.57 1.25 1.46
CA ALA A 75 -7.54 1.06 0.37
C ALA A 75 -7.33 -0.28 -0.34
N PHE A 76 -6.08 -0.66 -0.59
CA PHE A 76 -5.78 -1.97 -1.14
C PHE A 76 -6.22 -3.09 -0.21
N ALA A 77 -5.96 -2.99 1.09
CA ALA A 77 -6.45 -3.95 2.08
C ALA A 77 -7.99 -4.04 2.09
N LEU A 78 -8.69 -2.91 2.06
CA LEU A 78 -10.16 -2.86 1.99
C LEU A 78 -10.68 -3.59 0.73
N MET A 79 -10.06 -3.37 -0.43
CA MET A 79 -10.46 -4.02 -1.68
C MET A 79 -10.42 -5.54 -1.56
N GLN A 80 -9.38 -6.08 -0.91
CA GLN A 80 -9.15 -7.53 -0.77
C GLN A 80 -9.94 -8.18 0.37
N THR A 81 -10.16 -7.45 1.47
CA THR A 81 -10.67 -8.05 2.72
C THR A 81 -12.08 -7.63 3.09
N LYS A 82 -12.56 -6.49 2.57
CA LYS A 82 -13.80 -5.82 3.02
C LYS A 82 -13.82 -5.47 4.51
N ASP A 83 -12.65 -5.32 5.13
CA ASP A 83 -12.53 -4.96 6.54
C ASP A 83 -13.16 -3.59 6.85
N GLU A 84 -14.06 -3.56 7.84
CA GLU A 84 -14.82 -2.37 8.21
C GLU A 84 -13.92 -1.27 8.79
N LYS A 85 -12.88 -1.62 9.56
CA LYS A 85 -11.97 -0.63 10.13
C LYS A 85 -11.14 0.07 9.06
N CYS A 86 -10.73 -0.65 8.01
CA CYS A 86 -10.11 -0.03 6.84
C CYS A 86 -11.04 0.99 6.18
N PHE A 87 -12.34 0.66 6.09
CA PHE A 87 -13.34 1.57 5.53
C PHE A 87 -13.55 2.82 6.40
N GLU A 88 -13.70 2.66 7.72
CA GLU A 88 -13.84 3.76 8.68
C GLU A 88 -12.65 4.72 8.64
N TYR A 89 -11.43 4.18 8.56
CA TYR A 89 -10.22 4.97 8.39
C TYR A 89 -10.29 5.83 7.12
N LEU A 90 -10.60 5.21 5.97
CA LEU A 90 -10.66 5.89 4.68
C LEU A 90 -11.78 6.93 4.62
N GLN A 91 -12.95 6.66 5.19
CA GLN A 91 -14.01 7.64 5.33
C GLN A 91 -13.54 8.85 6.13
N THR A 92 -12.82 8.63 7.23
CA THR A 92 -12.23 9.70 8.03
C THR A 92 -11.23 10.52 7.22
N VAL A 93 -10.37 9.87 6.42
CA VAL A 93 -9.42 10.54 5.53
C VAL A 93 -10.15 11.41 4.51
N VAL A 94 -11.10 10.85 3.77
CA VAL A 94 -11.86 11.54 2.72
C VAL A 94 -12.63 12.74 3.28
N LYS A 95 -13.30 12.56 4.43
CA LYS A 95 -14.03 13.63 5.12
C LYS A 95 -13.12 14.76 5.55
N ARG A 96 -11.90 14.45 6.01
CA ARG A 96 -10.95 15.44 6.50
C ARG A 96 -10.31 16.28 5.39
N PHE A 97 -10.24 15.75 4.17
CA PHE A 97 -9.60 16.41 3.03
C PHE A 97 -10.59 16.78 1.91
N ASP A 98 -11.88 16.83 2.23
CA ASP A 98 -12.97 17.28 1.33
C ASP A 98 -12.95 16.55 -0.03
N GLY A 99 -12.79 15.23 -0.01
CA GLY A 99 -12.72 14.39 -1.20
C GLY A 99 -11.30 14.02 -1.67
N GLY A 100 -10.27 14.76 -1.26
CA GLY A 100 -8.87 14.43 -1.54
C GLY A 100 -8.28 13.38 -0.58
N GLY A 101 -7.14 12.79 -0.94
CA GLY A 101 -6.34 11.97 -0.02
C GLY A 101 -4.88 12.41 -0.05
N LYS A 102 -4.31 12.82 1.09
CA LYS A 102 -2.86 13.01 1.21
C LYS A 102 -2.18 11.64 1.37
N SER A 103 -1.06 11.42 0.69
CA SER A 103 -0.32 10.13 0.71
C SER A 103 0.12 9.67 2.11
N THR A 104 0.23 10.59 3.08
CA THR A 104 0.58 10.24 4.47
C THR A 104 -0.24 11.07 5.44
N LEU A 105 -1.05 10.43 6.29
CA LEU A 105 -1.76 11.14 7.36
C LEU A 105 -0.82 11.47 8.53
N ARG A 106 0.26 10.71 8.68
CA ARG A 106 1.25 10.81 9.76
C ARG A 106 1.98 12.16 9.85
N ILE A 107 2.14 12.87 8.73
CA ILE A 107 2.77 14.20 8.72
C ILE A 107 1.89 15.23 9.44
N MET A 108 0.57 15.01 9.53
CA MET A 108 -0.35 15.93 10.22
C MET A 108 -0.43 15.74 11.74
N LEU A 109 0.13 14.65 12.30
CA LEU A 109 0.16 14.39 13.75
C LEU A 109 1.38 15.00 14.44
N TYR A 110 2.42 15.37 13.69
CA TYR A 110 3.64 16.03 14.20
C TYR A 110 3.59 17.56 14.07
N GLU A 111 2.51 18.12 13.51
CA GLU A 111 2.29 19.56 13.33
C GLU A 111 1.40 20.17 14.43
N TYR A 112 1.26 19.48 15.57
CA TYR A 112 0.56 19.96 16.78
C TYR A 112 1.47 19.95 18.00
#